data_AF-A0A384JFR6-F1
#
_entry.id   AF-A0A384JFR6-F1
#
_cell.length_a   1.000
_cell.length_b   1.000
_cell.length_c   1.000
_cell.angle_alpha   90.00
_cell.angle_beta   90.00
_cell.angle_gamma   90.00
#
_symmetry.space_group_name_H-M   'P 1'
#
loop_
_entity.id
_entity.type
_entity.pdbx_description
1 polymer ?
#
loop_
_entity_poly.entity_id
_entity_poly.type
_entity_poly.pdbx_seq_one_letter_code
_entity_poly.pdbx_strand_id
1 'polypeptide(L)'
;METYVSRAGDAYGSASSITVVNSCYIRYQPLFSQCWSRDGLYLTETWVYNDLKASYDGWIQRNLIAALAFWVYSRSSLKVAIGGGSSDAVITPIGQLWVPVISEAIMTTTHVQDPKYVLGDKSRGRETAPVLLGERITKWSLAIPIFLWSPICALFWGEWIASIPAIIIGFCVSYRCIPRSGKDEDKWAWQVWCCWTAFLSLMPLGNEQWRRI
;
A
#
# COMPACT_ATOMS: atom_id res chain seq x y z
N MET A 1 27.09 24.45 57.89
CA MET A 1 25.75 25.05 57.89
C MET A 1 25.62 25.71 56.52
N GLU A 2 24.73 25.19 55.67
CA GLU A 2 24.34 25.71 54.33
C GLU A 2 25.44 25.60 53.24
N THR A 3 25.40 24.74 52.22
CA THR A 3 24.32 24.26 51.31
C THR A 3 23.71 25.37 50.45
N TYR A 4 23.66 25.14 49.13
CA TYR A 4 22.87 25.85 48.11
C TYR A 4 23.36 27.20 47.55
N VAL A 5 24.37 27.20 46.67
CA VAL A 5 24.34 28.03 45.43
C VAL A 5 25.21 27.38 44.34
N SER A 6 24.74 26.31 43.69
CA SER A 6 25.39 25.77 42.47
C SER A 6 24.38 25.28 41.40
N ARG A 7 23.14 25.77 41.43
CA ARG A 7 22.15 25.48 40.38
C ARG A 7 21.22 26.66 40.18
N ALA A 8 21.70 27.67 39.45
CA ALA A 8 20.87 28.78 38.97
C ALA A 8 21.20 29.18 37.52
N GLY A 9 21.76 28.25 36.73
CA GLY A 9 22.06 28.46 35.30
C GLY A 9 21.14 27.70 34.32
N ASP A 10 20.47 26.63 34.75
CA ASP A 10 19.86 25.67 33.81
C ASP A 10 18.31 25.73 33.73
N ALA A 11 17.66 26.72 34.36
CA ALA A 11 16.20 26.78 34.41
C ALA A 11 15.54 27.67 33.33
N TYR A 12 16.29 28.53 32.64
CA TYR A 12 15.71 29.47 31.66
C TYR A 12 15.62 28.94 30.22
N GLY A 13 16.29 27.83 29.88
CA GLY A 13 16.19 27.19 28.56
C GLY A 13 15.05 26.18 28.42
N SER A 14 14.49 25.71 29.54
CA SER A 14 13.45 24.67 29.56
C SER A 14 12.05 25.25 29.35
N ALA A 15 11.74 26.42 29.92
CA ALA A 15 10.40 27.00 29.86
C ALA A 15 10.01 27.46 28.43
N SER A 16 10.93 28.10 27.70
CA SER A 16 10.73 28.51 26.30
C SER A 16 10.58 27.32 25.36
N SER A 17 11.32 26.25 25.61
CA SER A 17 11.21 24.99 24.86
C SER A 17 9.87 24.29 25.11
N ILE A 18 9.37 24.28 26.35
CA ILE A 18 8.05 23.70 26.69
C ILE A 18 6.90 24.50 26.06
N THR A 19 6.98 25.83 26.03
CA THR A 19 5.94 26.67 25.38
C THR A 19 5.94 26.50 23.85
N VAL A 20 7.10 26.37 23.21
CA VAL A 20 7.20 26.11 21.76
C VAL A 20 6.74 24.69 21.42
N VAL A 21 7.10 23.68 22.24
CA VAL A 21 6.63 22.30 22.08
C VAL A 21 5.11 22.22 22.27
N ASN A 22 4.54 22.87 23.28
CA ASN A 22 3.09 22.93 23.49
C ASN A 22 2.37 23.70 22.37
N SER A 23 2.97 24.76 21.83
CA SER A 23 2.39 25.52 20.72
C SER A 23 2.46 24.77 19.37
N CYS A 24 3.47 23.91 19.18
CA CYS A 24 3.50 22.94 18.09
C CYS A 24 2.46 21.83 18.33
N TYR A 25 2.37 21.28 19.53
CA TYR A 25 1.42 20.21 19.86
C TYR A 25 -0.02 20.65 19.62
N ILE A 26 -0.39 21.87 20.02
CA ILE A 26 -1.73 22.44 19.83
C ILE A 26 -2.00 22.76 18.34
N ARG A 27 -0.98 23.17 17.58
CA ARG A 27 -1.11 23.47 16.14
C ARG A 27 -1.22 22.22 15.28
N TYR A 28 -0.60 21.10 15.70
CA TYR A 28 -0.68 19.81 15.01
C TYR A 28 -1.73 18.86 15.61
N GLN A 29 -2.32 19.16 16.77
CA GLN A 29 -3.38 18.36 17.39
C GLN A 29 -4.57 18.07 16.47
N PRO A 30 -5.05 19.02 15.62
CA PRO A 30 -6.12 18.74 14.67
C PRO A 30 -5.66 17.81 13.54
N LEU A 31 -4.41 17.93 13.08
CA LEU A 31 -3.82 17.06 12.06
C LEU A 31 -3.58 15.65 12.62
N PHE A 32 -3.10 15.54 13.87
CA PHE A 32 -2.88 14.27 14.56
C PHE A 32 -4.19 13.57 14.94
N SER A 33 -5.22 14.28 15.40
CA SER A 33 -6.52 13.64 15.72
C SER A 33 -7.29 13.22 14.48
N GLN A 34 -7.14 13.95 13.36
CA GLN A 34 -7.70 13.56 12.07
C GLN A 34 -6.96 12.38 11.44
N CYS A 35 -5.62 12.35 11.50
CA CYS A 35 -4.81 11.17 11.22
C CYS A 35 -5.27 10.00 12.09
N TRP A 36 -5.41 10.15 13.41
CA TRP A 36 -5.81 9.04 14.28
C TRP A 36 -7.21 8.47 13.97
N SER A 37 -8.16 9.30 13.56
CA SER A 37 -9.52 8.85 13.19
C SER A 37 -9.58 8.06 11.86
N ARG A 38 -8.64 8.29 10.93
CA ARG A 38 -8.58 7.62 9.61
C ARG A 38 -7.47 6.56 9.52
N ASP A 39 -6.38 6.76 10.24
CA ASP A 39 -5.23 5.87 10.37
C ASP A 39 -5.42 4.80 11.45
N GLY A 40 -6.43 4.97 12.32
CA GLY A 40 -6.89 3.92 13.20
C GLY A 40 -7.28 2.66 12.43
N LEU A 41 -7.77 2.76 11.19
CA LEU A 41 -8.05 1.60 10.35
C LEU A 41 -6.76 0.90 9.93
N TYR A 42 -5.68 1.59 9.55
CA TYR A 42 -4.41 0.91 9.21
C TYR A 42 -3.73 0.30 10.43
N LEU A 43 -3.78 0.97 11.58
CA LEU A 43 -3.27 0.41 12.83
C LEU A 43 -4.10 -0.81 13.26
N THR A 44 -5.42 -0.76 13.08
CA THR A 44 -6.32 -1.88 13.32
C THR A 44 -6.07 -3.01 12.32
N GLU A 45 -5.88 -2.74 11.03
CA GLU A 45 -5.56 -3.75 10.02
C GLU A 45 -4.19 -4.37 10.28
N THR A 46 -3.18 -3.58 10.63
CA THR A 46 -1.84 -4.10 10.98
C THR A 46 -1.90 -4.97 12.24
N TRP A 47 -2.69 -4.56 13.22
CA TRP A 47 -2.94 -5.32 14.45
C TRP A 47 -3.74 -6.60 14.17
N VAL A 48 -4.80 -6.54 13.37
CA VAL A 48 -5.59 -7.72 12.95
C VAL A 48 -4.71 -8.68 12.12
N TYR A 49 -3.90 -8.14 11.21
CA TYR A 49 -3.03 -8.91 10.32
C TYR A 49 -1.93 -9.63 11.09
N ASN A 50 -1.24 -8.93 12.01
CA ASN A 50 -0.09 -9.46 12.73
C ASN A 50 -0.45 -10.11 14.07
N ASP A 51 -1.25 -9.44 14.90
CA ASP A 51 -1.46 -9.82 16.31
C ASP A 51 -2.66 -10.75 16.50
N LEU A 52 -3.73 -10.58 15.70
CA LEU A 52 -4.82 -11.57 15.63
C LEU A 52 -4.53 -12.73 14.69
N LYS A 53 -3.34 -12.76 14.09
CA LYS A 53 -2.92 -13.81 13.15
C LYS A 53 -3.89 -14.03 11.98
N ALA A 54 -4.67 -13.02 11.57
CA ALA A 54 -5.47 -13.11 10.35
C ALA A 54 -4.59 -13.39 9.10
N SER A 55 -3.29 -13.13 9.22
CA SER A 55 -2.27 -13.53 8.25
C SER A 55 -1.96 -15.04 8.22
N TYR A 56 -2.42 -15.85 9.17
CA TYR A 56 -2.09 -17.28 9.28
C TYR A 56 -3.20 -18.19 8.74
N ASP A 57 -4.47 -17.77 8.85
CA ASP A 57 -5.65 -18.62 8.69
C ASP A 57 -6.25 -18.61 7.27
N GLY A 58 -5.57 -18.00 6.29
CA GLY A 58 -5.94 -18.12 4.89
C GLY A 58 -5.40 -17.03 3.96
N TRP A 59 -4.94 -17.44 2.78
CA TRP A 59 -4.38 -16.53 1.77
C TRP A 59 -5.40 -15.52 1.19
N ILE A 60 -6.69 -15.88 1.12
CA ILE A 60 -7.74 -14.97 0.65
C ILE A 60 -7.97 -13.83 1.63
N GLN A 61 -7.99 -14.12 2.93
CA GLN A 61 -8.16 -13.11 3.98
C GLN A 61 -7.00 -12.11 3.96
N ARG A 62 -5.75 -12.61 3.81
CA ARG A 62 -4.56 -11.77 3.63
C ARG A 62 -4.68 -10.83 2.45
N ASN A 63 -5.13 -11.35 1.30
CA ASN A 63 -5.31 -10.57 0.09
C ASN A 63 -6.40 -9.50 0.25
N LEU A 64 -7.50 -9.82 0.94
CA LEU A 64 -8.57 -8.88 1.24
C LEU A 64 -8.09 -7.75 2.17
N ILE A 65 -7.37 -8.09 3.24
CA ILE A 65 -6.80 -7.08 4.16
C ILE A 65 -5.82 -6.17 3.40
N ALA A 66 -4.96 -6.73 2.55
CA ALA A 66 -4.05 -5.94 1.72
C ALA A 66 -4.80 -5.00 0.76
N ALA A 67 -5.90 -5.46 0.16
CA ALA A 67 -6.73 -4.64 -0.71
C ALA A 67 -7.40 -3.48 0.02
N LEU A 68 -7.93 -3.74 1.22
CA LEU A 68 -8.52 -2.70 2.07
C LEU A 68 -7.46 -1.67 2.49
N ALA A 69 -6.27 -2.10 2.87
CA ALA A 69 -5.16 -1.20 3.17
C ALA A 69 -4.83 -0.31 1.97
N PHE A 70 -4.70 -0.90 0.77
CA PHE A 70 -4.43 -0.15 -0.46
C PHE A 70 -5.56 0.81 -0.85
N TRP A 71 -6.80 0.45 -0.59
CA TRP A 71 -7.94 1.36 -0.78
C TRP A 71 -7.78 2.62 0.06
N VAL A 72 -7.53 2.44 1.35
CA VAL A 72 -7.43 3.56 2.30
C VAL A 72 -6.17 4.38 1.98
N TYR A 73 -5.03 3.74 1.66
CA TYR A 73 -3.79 4.41 1.27
C TYR A 73 -3.97 5.25 0.01
N SER A 74 -4.59 4.68 -1.03
CA SER A 74 -4.81 5.37 -2.31
C SER A 74 -5.74 6.57 -2.12
N ARG A 75 -6.84 6.39 -1.36
CA ARG A 75 -7.78 7.47 -1.06
C ARG A 75 -7.14 8.61 -0.26
N SER A 76 -6.32 8.26 0.72
CA SER A 76 -5.64 9.24 1.58
C SER A 76 -4.57 10.01 0.83
N SER A 77 -3.73 9.29 0.06
CA SER A 77 -2.69 9.89 -0.77
C SER A 77 -3.29 10.86 -1.79
N LEU A 78 -4.44 10.51 -2.37
CA LEU A 78 -5.12 11.36 -3.33
C LEU A 78 -5.65 12.66 -2.70
N LYS A 79 -6.19 12.62 -1.48
CA LYS A 79 -6.57 13.84 -0.75
C LYS A 79 -5.39 14.74 -0.46
N VAL A 80 -4.24 14.16 -0.12
CA VAL A 80 -3.01 14.91 0.11
C VAL A 80 -2.54 15.56 -1.20
N ALA A 81 -2.60 14.84 -2.32
CA ALA A 81 -2.22 15.36 -3.63
C ALA A 81 -3.11 16.52 -4.12
N ILE A 82 -4.42 16.47 -3.85
CA ILE A 82 -5.40 17.48 -4.32
C ILE A 82 -5.41 18.74 -3.44
N GLY A 83 -5.35 18.58 -2.11
CA GLY A 83 -5.62 19.67 -1.16
C GLY A 83 -4.60 19.82 -0.04
N GLY A 84 -3.39 19.25 -0.19
CA GLY A 84 -2.29 19.40 0.75
C GLY A 84 -2.54 18.78 2.14
N GLY A 85 -3.50 17.86 2.25
CA GLY A 85 -3.88 17.22 3.52
C GLY A 85 -5.05 17.91 4.24
N SER A 86 -5.67 18.92 3.63
CA SER A 86 -6.88 19.56 4.18
C SER A 86 -8.08 18.59 4.16
N SER A 87 -8.85 18.56 5.24
CA SER A 87 -10.00 17.66 5.43
C SER A 87 -11.09 17.82 4.37
N ASP A 88 -11.17 19.03 3.80
CA ASP A 88 -12.14 19.48 2.82
C ASP A 88 -11.76 19.14 1.36
N ALA A 89 -10.62 18.47 1.14
CA ALA A 89 -10.24 18.00 -0.18
C ALA A 89 -11.28 16.99 -0.70
N VAL A 90 -12.04 17.41 -1.72
CA VAL A 90 -13.05 16.60 -2.38
C VAL A 90 -12.39 15.79 -3.48
N ILE A 91 -12.37 14.48 -3.32
CA ILE A 91 -12.01 13.55 -4.39
C ILE A 91 -13.15 13.55 -5.40
N THR A 92 -12.80 13.76 -6.66
CA THR A 92 -13.78 13.74 -7.75
C THR A 92 -14.42 12.37 -7.96
N PRO A 93 -15.57 12.29 -8.65
CA PRO A 93 -16.24 11.00 -8.90
C PRO A 93 -15.32 9.98 -9.60
N ILE A 94 -14.48 10.43 -10.53
CA ILE A 94 -13.56 9.53 -11.24
C ILE A 94 -12.44 9.02 -10.32
N GLY A 95 -11.89 9.87 -9.44
CA GLY A 95 -10.93 9.44 -8.42
C GLY A 95 -11.53 8.45 -7.42
N GLN A 96 -12.81 8.63 -7.06
CA GLN A 96 -13.53 7.70 -6.19
C GLN A 96 -13.77 6.33 -6.84
N LEU A 97 -13.91 6.28 -8.16
CA LEU A 97 -14.02 5.03 -8.92
C LEU A 97 -12.66 4.37 -9.16
N TRP A 98 -11.60 5.16 -9.29
CA TRP A 98 -10.26 4.63 -9.55
C TRP A 98 -9.64 3.90 -8.36
N VAL A 99 -9.84 4.41 -7.14
CA VAL A 99 -9.38 3.76 -5.90
C VAL A 99 -9.81 2.29 -5.79
N PRO A 100 -11.10 1.94 -6.00
CA PRO A 100 -11.56 0.55 -6.07
C PRO A 100 -10.78 -0.29 -7.06
N VAL A 101 -10.59 0.22 -8.28
CA VAL A 101 -10.00 -0.53 -9.39
C VAL A 101 -8.57 -0.97 -9.05
N ILE A 102 -7.76 -0.05 -8.53
CA ILE A 102 -6.40 -0.38 -8.07
C ILE A 102 -6.44 -1.35 -6.88
N SER A 103 -7.36 -1.16 -5.94
CA SER A 103 -7.46 -2.04 -4.77
C SER A 103 -7.82 -3.47 -5.15
N GLU A 104 -8.69 -3.65 -6.15
CA GLU A 104 -9.07 -4.96 -6.69
C GLU A 104 -7.92 -5.62 -7.45
N ALA A 105 -7.14 -4.83 -8.20
CA ALA A 105 -5.91 -5.30 -8.82
C ALA A 105 -4.91 -5.82 -7.79
N ILE A 106 -4.76 -5.13 -6.65
CA ILE A 106 -3.93 -5.60 -5.53
C ILE A 106 -4.52 -6.86 -4.89
N MET A 107 -5.82 -6.89 -4.61
CA MET A 107 -6.49 -8.05 -3.99
C MET A 107 -6.21 -9.34 -4.76
N THR A 108 -6.24 -9.27 -6.08
CA THR A 108 -6.09 -10.44 -6.95
C THR A 108 -4.64 -10.79 -7.26
N THR A 109 -3.66 -9.95 -6.90
CA THR A 109 -2.25 -10.15 -7.28
C THR A 109 -1.24 -10.07 -6.14
N THR A 110 -1.63 -9.59 -4.96
CA THR A 110 -0.70 -9.35 -3.84
C THR A 110 -0.06 -10.63 -3.29
N HIS A 111 -0.65 -11.80 -3.55
CA HIS A 111 -0.05 -13.10 -3.20
C HIS A 111 1.17 -13.46 -4.06
N VAL A 112 1.59 -12.60 -5.00
CA VAL A 112 2.89 -12.69 -5.70
C VAL A 112 4.09 -12.70 -4.74
N GLN A 113 3.88 -12.23 -3.51
CA GLN A 113 4.89 -12.17 -2.46
C GLN A 113 5.14 -13.51 -1.79
N ASP A 114 4.19 -14.44 -1.86
CA ASP A 114 4.21 -15.67 -1.08
C ASP A 114 5.18 -16.75 -1.62
N PRO A 115 5.35 -16.95 -2.95
CA PRO A 115 6.21 -18.00 -3.49
C PRO A 115 7.66 -17.99 -2.96
N LYS A 116 8.26 -16.80 -2.80
CA LYS A 116 9.63 -16.64 -2.27
C LYS A 116 9.80 -17.09 -0.81
N TYR A 117 8.70 -17.26 -0.05
CA TYR A 117 8.73 -17.57 1.38
C TYR A 117 8.16 -18.94 1.74
N VAL A 118 7.79 -19.78 0.76
CA VAL A 118 7.14 -21.09 0.96
C VAL A 118 7.80 -21.96 2.03
N LEU A 119 9.13 -22.10 2.02
CA LEU A 119 9.83 -22.93 3.01
C LEU A 119 9.69 -22.40 4.44
N GLY A 120 9.78 -21.07 4.60
CA GLY A 120 9.60 -20.41 5.89
C GLY A 120 8.15 -20.48 6.37
N ASP A 121 7.19 -20.29 5.45
CA ASP A 121 5.77 -20.35 5.78
C ASP A 121 5.33 -21.76 6.16
N LYS A 122 5.82 -22.81 5.48
CA LYS A 122 5.62 -24.21 5.87
C LYS A 122 6.15 -24.50 7.28
N SER A 123 7.36 -24.03 7.61
CA SER A 123 7.95 -24.23 8.94
C SER A 123 7.16 -23.56 10.07
N ARG A 124 6.39 -22.52 9.74
CA ARG A 124 5.56 -21.74 10.68
C ARG A 124 4.09 -22.16 10.67
N GLY A 125 3.71 -23.15 9.85
CA GLY A 125 2.31 -23.57 9.69
C GLY A 125 1.39 -22.50 9.09
N ARG A 126 1.90 -21.63 8.21
CA ARG A 126 1.11 -20.58 7.57
C ARG A 126 0.40 -21.09 6.32
N GLU A 127 -0.86 -20.70 6.17
CA GLU A 127 -1.69 -21.08 5.03
C GLU A 127 -1.59 -20.07 3.87
N THR A 128 -0.42 -20.00 3.21
CA THR A 128 -0.22 -19.14 2.04
C THR A 128 -0.67 -19.82 0.74
N ALA A 129 -0.97 -19.03 -0.31
CA ALA A 129 -1.44 -19.53 -1.60
C ALA A 129 -0.56 -20.66 -2.18
N PRO A 130 0.78 -20.52 -2.26
CA PRO A 130 1.64 -21.58 -2.78
C PRO A 130 1.72 -22.82 -1.88
N VAL A 131 1.43 -22.70 -0.58
CA VAL A 131 1.38 -23.83 0.35
C VAL A 131 0.10 -24.63 0.18
N LEU A 132 -1.04 -23.95 0.02
CA LEU A 132 -2.36 -24.58 -0.11
C LEU A 132 -2.70 -25.03 -1.53
N LEU A 133 -2.47 -24.17 -2.54
CA LEU A 133 -2.84 -24.41 -3.94
C LEU A 133 -1.71 -25.10 -4.72
N GLY A 134 -0.50 -25.10 -4.19
CA GLY A 134 0.70 -25.50 -4.91
C GLY A 134 1.21 -24.43 -5.87
N GLU A 135 2.44 -24.62 -6.34
CA GLU A 135 3.19 -23.63 -7.09
C GLU A 135 2.53 -23.27 -8.43
N ARG A 136 2.12 -24.28 -9.20
CA ARG A 136 1.56 -24.08 -10.55
C ARG A 136 0.25 -23.29 -10.50
N ILE A 137 -0.69 -23.68 -9.65
CA ILE A 137 -1.99 -23.00 -9.54
C ILE A 137 -1.79 -21.55 -9.07
N THR A 138 -0.89 -21.34 -8.09
CA THR A 138 -0.53 -20.00 -7.60
C THR A 138 0.04 -19.11 -8.71
N LYS A 139 0.89 -19.66 -9.58
CA LYS A 139 1.46 -18.89 -10.71
C LYS A 139 0.41 -18.52 -11.74
N TRP A 140 -0.50 -19.43 -12.07
CA TRP A 140 -1.61 -19.14 -12.99
C TRP A 140 -2.60 -18.14 -12.39
N SER A 141 -2.89 -18.23 -11.08
CA SER A 141 -3.75 -17.27 -10.39
C SER A 141 -3.13 -15.87 -10.28
N LEU A 142 -1.82 -15.72 -10.51
CA LEU A 142 -1.12 -14.44 -10.64
C LEU A 142 -1.03 -13.96 -12.09
N ALA A 143 -0.65 -14.85 -13.00
CA ALA A 143 -0.42 -14.52 -14.40
C ALA A 143 -1.68 -13.94 -15.07
N ILE A 144 -2.84 -14.55 -14.81
CA ILE A 144 -4.11 -14.18 -15.44
C ILE A 144 -4.55 -12.77 -15.00
N PRO A 145 -4.66 -12.44 -13.69
CA PRO A 145 -5.04 -11.09 -13.29
C PRO A 145 -4.03 -10.03 -13.73
N ILE A 146 -2.72 -10.26 -13.58
CA ILE A 146 -1.68 -9.28 -14.00
C ILE A 146 -1.79 -8.96 -15.50
N PHE A 147 -2.08 -9.97 -16.32
CA PHE A 147 -2.30 -9.83 -17.76
C PHE A 147 -3.54 -8.98 -18.06
N LEU A 148 -4.64 -9.18 -17.33
CA LEU A 148 -5.93 -8.53 -17.57
C LEU A 148 -6.02 -7.10 -17.04
N TRP A 149 -5.39 -6.81 -15.89
CA TRP A 149 -5.55 -5.51 -15.23
C TRP A 149 -4.97 -4.35 -16.04
N SER A 150 -3.87 -4.56 -16.79
CA SER A 150 -3.27 -3.46 -17.56
C SER A 150 -4.20 -2.97 -18.69
N PRO A 151 -4.78 -3.85 -19.53
CA PRO A 151 -5.83 -3.45 -20.49
C PRO A 151 -7.09 -2.88 -19.83
N ILE A 152 -7.55 -3.45 -18.70
CA ILE A 152 -8.73 -2.94 -17.98
C ILE A 152 -8.50 -1.49 -17.51
N CYS A 153 -7.32 -1.20 -16.96
CA CYS A 153 -6.96 0.16 -16.55
C CYS A 153 -6.85 1.10 -17.76
N ALA A 154 -6.27 0.64 -18.88
CA ALA A 154 -6.20 1.41 -20.12
C ALA A 154 -7.60 1.77 -20.66
N LEU A 155 -8.55 0.82 -20.61
CA LEU A 155 -9.94 1.02 -20.98
C LEU A 155 -10.65 2.00 -20.05
N PHE A 156 -10.41 1.90 -18.74
CA PHE A 156 -10.99 2.80 -17.74
C PHE A 156 -10.60 4.26 -18.00
N TRP A 157 -9.33 4.52 -18.33
CA TRP A 157 -8.83 5.86 -18.63
C TRP A 157 -9.03 6.29 -20.09
N GLY A 158 -9.31 5.36 -21.00
CA GLY A 158 -9.33 5.62 -22.44
C GLY A 158 -7.95 5.95 -23.03
N GLU A 159 -6.87 5.71 -22.28
CA GLU A 159 -5.51 6.14 -22.62
C GLU A 159 -4.58 4.95 -22.84
N TRP A 160 -4.53 4.49 -24.08
CA TRP A 160 -3.72 3.34 -24.45
C TRP A 160 -2.21 3.65 -24.44
N ILE A 161 -1.82 4.86 -24.84
CA ILE A 161 -0.40 5.25 -24.96
C ILE A 161 0.26 5.32 -23.58
N ALA A 162 -0.38 6.01 -22.61
CA ALA A 162 0.10 6.09 -21.23
C ALA A 162 0.15 4.70 -20.56
N SER A 163 -0.66 3.75 -21.04
CA SER A 163 -0.72 2.38 -20.52
C SER A 163 0.33 1.43 -21.10
N ILE A 164 1.02 1.80 -22.18
CA ILE A 164 2.02 0.93 -22.84
C ILE A 164 3.06 0.37 -21.85
N PRO A 165 3.68 1.17 -20.96
CA PRO A 165 4.66 0.64 -20.01
C PRO A 165 4.06 -0.40 -19.06
N ALA A 166 2.86 -0.14 -18.52
CA ALA A 166 2.17 -1.07 -17.64
C ALA A 166 1.80 -2.38 -18.37
N ILE A 167 1.33 -2.29 -19.61
CA ILE A 167 1.00 -3.45 -20.45
C ILE A 167 2.24 -4.31 -20.73
N ILE A 168 3.35 -3.68 -21.16
CA ILE A 168 4.59 -4.41 -21.46
C ILE A 168 5.12 -5.13 -20.22
N ILE A 169 5.18 -4.42 -19.08
CA ILE A 169 5.70 -4.99 -17.83
C ILE A 169 4.77 -6.08 -17.32
N GLY A 170 3.44 -5.85 -17.33
CA GLY A 170 2.45 -6.84 -16.91
C GLY A 170 2.53 -8.12 -17.74
N PHE A 171 2.59 -8.01 -19.07
CA PHE A 171 2.79 -9.17 -19.94
C PHE A 171 4.13 -9.87 -19.72
N CYS A 172 5.21 -9.11 -19.52
CA CYS A 172 6.52 -9.68 -19.23
C CYS A 172 6.50 -10.52 -17.94
N VAL A 173 5.87 -10.02 -16.87
CA VAL A 173 5.71 -10.76 -15.61
C VAL A 173 4.84 -12.00 -15.79
N SER A 174 3.65 -11.85 -16.38
CA SER A 174 2.73 -12.98 -16.58
C SER A 174 3.33 -14.09 -17.43
N TYR A 175 4.07 -13.74 -18.49
CA TYR A 175 4.73 -14.72 -19.35
C TYR A 175 5.89 -15.42 -18.63
N ARG A 176 6.70 -14.67 -17.87
CA ARG A 176 7.88 -15.23 -17.20
C ARG A 176 7.55 -16.00 -15.92
N CYS A 177 6.45 -15.69 -15.24
CA CYS A 177 6.12 -16.31 -13.95
C CYS A 177 5.68 -17.78 -14.07
N ILE A 178 5.19 -18.21 -15.24
CA ILE A 178 4.68 -19.58 -15.46
C ILE A 178 5.82 -20.60 -15.66
N PRO A 179 6.78 -20.41 -16.59
CA PRO A 179 7.77 -21.43 -16.92
C PRO A 179 8.99 -21.45 -15.98
N ARG A 180 9.23 -20.37 -15.22
CA ARG A 180 10.41 -20.26 -14.34
C ARG A 180 10.02 -20.51 -12.90
N SER A 181 10.84 -21.30 -12.21
CA SER A 181 10.65 -21.69 -10.82
C SER A 181 11.95 -21.51 -10.05
N GLY A 182 11.86 -20.99 -8.84
CA GLY A 182 13.01 -20.77 -7.97
C GLY A 182 12.89 -19.47 -7.19
N LYS A 183 13.55 -19.43 -6.04
CA LYS A 183 13.48 -18.30 -5.10
C LYS A 183 13.91 -16.96 -5.72
N ASP A 184 14.92 -16.99 -6.58
CA ASP A 184 15.43 -15.77 -7.24
C ASP A 184 14.46 -15.26 -8.30
N GLU A 185 13.82 -16.17 -9.04
CA GLU A 185 12.79 -15.84 -10.03
C GLU A 185 11.52 -15.31 -9.35
N ASP A 186 11.12 -15.91 -8.22
CA ASP A 186 9.98 -15.43 -7.41
C ASP A 186 10.26 -14.03 -6.82
N LYS A 187 11.50 -13.78 -6.39
CA LYS A 187 11.93 -12.45 -5.94
C LYS A 187 11.90 -11.43 -7.08
N TRP A 188 12.39 -11.80 -8.26
CA TRP A 188 12.33 -10.95 -9.45
C TRP A 188 10.88 -10.64 -9.83
N ALA A 189 10.01 -11.65 -9.87
CA ALA A 189 8.60 -11.47 -10.20
C ALA A 189 7.91 -10.49 -9.25
N TRP A 190 8.20 -10.57 -7.95
CA TRP A 190 7.73 -9.60 -6.96
C TRP A 190 8.22 -8.18 -7.23
N GLN A 191 9.51 -7.99 -7.51
CA GLN A 191 10.09 -6.67 -7.78
C GLN A 191 9.49 -6.04 -9.04
N VAL A 192 9.35 -6.82 -10.11
CA VAL A 192 8.76 -6.34 -11.36
C VAL A 192 7.26 -6.10 -11.21
N TRP A 193 6.56 -6.90 -10.41
CA TRP A 193 5.18 -6.60 -10.01
C TRP A 193 5.06 -5.28 -9.24
N CYS A 194 6.01 -4.93 -8.35
CA CYS A 194 6.02 -3.61 -7.72
C CYS A 194 6.23 -2.48 -8.74
N CYS A 195 7.11 -2.67 -9.73
CA CYS A 195 7.25 -1.71 -10.82
C CYS A 195 5.94 -1.58 -11.62
N TRP A 196 5.28 -2.70 -11.91
CA TRP A 196 4.00 -2.73 -12.62
C TRP A 196 2.90 -1.96 -11.88
N THR A 197 2.73 -2.17 -10.57
CA THR A 197 1.73 -1.45 -9.77
C THR A 197 2.03 0.05 -9.67
N ALA A 198 3.30 0.43 -9.67
CA ALA A 198 3.69 1.84 -9.76
C ALA A 198 3.25 2.46 -11.10
N PHE A 199 3.50 1.79 -12.23
CA PHE A 199 3.05 2.28 -13.53
C PHE A 199 1.53 2.33 -13.67
N LEU A 200 0.79 1.36 -13.11
CA LEU A 200 -0.66 1.44 -13.04
C LEU A 200 -1.11 2.69 -12.28
N SER A 201 -0.47 2.97 -11.14
CA SER A 201 -0.80 4.13 -10.30
C SER A 201 -0.48 5.47 -10.97
N LEU A 202 0.52 5.51 -11.86
CA LEU A 202 0.93 6.70 -12.61
C LEU A 202 0.14 6.91 -13.91
N MET A 203 -0.59 5.89 -14.37
CA MET A 203 -1.41 5.95 -15.59
C MET A 203 -2.32 7.18 -15.71
N PRO A 204 -2.98 7.66 -14.63
CA PRO A 204 -3.84 8.83 -14.73
C PRO A 204 -3.09 10.09 -15.19
N LEU A 205 -1.79 10.23 -14.87
CA LEU A 205 -1.00 11.44 -15.18
C LEU A 205 -0.87 11.73 -16.68
N GLY A 206 -1.03 10.71 -17.53
CA GLY A 206 -0.99 10.87 -18.99
C GLY A 206 -2.28 11.43 -19.59
N ASN A 207 -3.37 11.51 -18.81
CA ASN A 207 -4.68 11.96 -19.28
C ASN A 207 -4.95 13.42 -18.83
N GLU A 208 -5.61 14.22 -19.67
CA GLU A 208 -6.12 15.53 -19.24
C GLU A 208 -7.15 15.44 -18.09
N GLN A 209 -7.86 14.31 -18.00
CA GLN A 209 -8.80 13.98 -16.92
C GLN A 209 -8.12 13.86 -15.56
N TRP A 210 -6.79 13.64 -15.48
CA TRP A 210 -6.08 13.64 -14.19
C TRP A 210 -6.21 14.98 -13.46
N ARG A 211 -6.30 16.10 -14.19
CA ARG A 211 -6.52 17.43 -13.59
C ARG A 211 -7.88 17.54 -12.90
N ARG A 212 -8.76 16.57 -13.12
CA ARG A 212 -10.09 16.46 -12.55
C ARG A 212 -10.18 15.31 -11.54
N ILE A 213 -9.06 14.78 -11.01
CA ILE A 213 -9.05 13.73 -9.97
C ILE A 213 -9.11 14.38 -8.59
#